data_AF-A0A6V7KXW6-F1
#
_entry.id   AF-A0A6V7KXW6-F1
#
_cell.length_a   1.000
_cell.length_b   1.000
_cell.length_c   1.000
_cell.angle_alpha   90.00
_cell.angle_beta   90.00
_cell.angle_gamma   90.00
#
_symmetry.space_group_name_H-M   'P 1'
#
loop_
_entity.id
_entity.type
_entity.pdbx_description
1 polymer ?
#
loop_
_entity_poly.entity_id
_entity_poly.type
_entity_poly.pdbx_seq_one_letter_code
_entity_poly.pdbx_strand_id
1 'polypeptide(L)'
;YLNHWWNGWIDWNLALDRKGGPNWVGNYVDSSIIVNPETDEFFKQPMYYAITHVSKFIPRGSVRVDLSSDERVESVAVITPNHEIVIVLLNR
;
A
#
# COMPACT_ATOMS: atom_id res chain seq x y z
N TYR A 1 9.41 5.60 0.25
CA TYR A 1 9.62 5.51 -1.21
C TYR A 1 9.28 6.81 -1.93
N LEU A 2 8.04 7.28 -1.89
CA LEU A 2 7.60 8.48 -2.62
C LEU A 2 8.41 9.75 -2.28
N ASN A 3 8.83 9.92 -1.02
CA ASN A 3 9.71 11.02 -0.59
C ASN A 3 11.16 10.93 -1.10
N HIS A 4 11.52 9.85 -1.80
CA HIS A 4 12.86 9.59 -2.33
C HIS A 4 12.83 9.28 -3.83
N TRP A 5 11.97 9.97 -4.59
CA TRP A 5 11.95 9.96 -6.07
C TRP A 5 11.53 8.64 -6.73
N TRP A 6 10.89 7.74 -5.99
CA TRP A 6 10.25 6.56 -6.57
C TRP A 6 8.93 6.95 -7.25
N ASN A 7 8.71 6.41 -8.46
CA ASN A 7 7.51 6.70 -9.28
C ASN A 7 6.38 5.68 -9.10
N GLY A 8 6.58 4.66 -8.26
CA GLY A 8 5.61 3.60 -8.03
C GLY A 8 6.08 2.62 -6.97
N TRP A 9 5.16 1.81 -6.49
CA TRP A 9 5.39 0.72 -5.54
C TRP A 9 4.43 -0.42 -5.89
N ILE A 10 4.92 -1.66 -5.84
CA ILE A 10 4.18 -2.85 -6.23
C ILE A 10 4.34 -3.88 -5.10
N ASP A 11 3.22 -4.36 -4.57
CA ASP A 11 3.20 -5.45 -3.59
C ASP A 11 3.59 -6.78 -4.27
N TRP A 12 3.93 -7.79 -3.48
CA TRP A 12 4.38 -9.07 -4.01
C TRP A 12 3.20 -9.97 -4.43
N ASN A 13 2.76 -10.87 -3.56
CA ASN A 13 1.61 -11.73 -3.84
C ASN A 13 0.32 -10.97 -3.52
N LEU A 14 -0.60 -10.88 -4.49
CA LEU A 14 -1.91 -10.23 -4.30
C LEU A 14 -2.77 -10.93 -3.24
N ALA A 15 -2.63 -12.25 -3.12
CA ALA A 15 -3.30 -13.05 -2.10
C ALA A 15 -2.49 -14.32 -1.81
N LEU A 16 -2.55 -14.80 -0.57
CA LEU A 16 -1.98 -16.09 -0.14
C LEU A 16 -2.93 -16.83 0.79
N ASP A 17 -2.66 -18.10 1.04
CA ASP A 17 -3.41 -18.87 2.05
C ASP A 17 -3.01 -18.49 3.49
N ARG A 18 -3.69 -19.07 4.48
CA ARG A 18 -3.43 -18.83 5.92
C ARG A 18 -2.01 -19.20 6.38
N LYS A 19 -1.25 -19.94 5.57
CA LYS A 19 0.15 -20.31 5.85
C LYS A 19 1.15 -19.44 5.10
N GLY A 20 0.70 -18.53 4.24
CA GLY A 20 1.57 -17.70 3.40
C GLY A 20 2.05 -18.39 2.12
N GLY A 21 1.28 -19.36 1.63
CA GLY A 21 1.58 -20.14 0.43
C GLY A 21 0.45 -20.13 -0.62
N PRO A 22 0.46 -21.10 -1.57
CA PRO A 22 1.40 -22.22 -1.67
C PRO A 22 2.77 -21.78 -2.19
N ASN A 23 3.83 -22.40 -1.66
CA ASN A 23 5.20 -22.21 -2.13
C ASN A 23 5.96 -23.54 -2.12
N TRP A 24 6.50 -23.95 -3.28
CA TRP A 24 7.08 -25.28 -3.46
C TRP A 24 8.39 -25.53 -2.67
N VAL A 25 9.15 -24.48 -2.34
CA VAL A 25 10.36 -24.54 -1.49
C VAL A 25 10.08 -24.20 -0.03
N GLY A 26 8.81 -23.99 0.34
CA GLY A 26 8.43 -23.62 1.70
C GLY A 26 8.85 -22.19 2.09
N ASN A 27 9.08 -21.30 1.12
CA ASN A 27 9.39 -19.90 1.38
C ASN A 27 8.10 -19.08 1.56
N TYR A 28 7.47 -19.23 2.72
CA TYR A 28 6.19 -18.58 3.02
C TYR A 28 6.37 -17.12 3.46
N VAL A 29 5.45 -16.27 3.03
CA VAL A 29 5.42 -14.84 3.34
C VAL A 29 3.98 -14.38 3.60
N ASP A 30 3.81 -13.19 4.16
CA ASP A 30 2.48 -12.59 4.31
C ASP A 30 1.98 -11.99 2.99
N SER A 31 0.69 -11.66 2.92
CA SER A 31 0.06 -10.95 1.80
C SER A 31 -0.99 -9.99 2.33
N SER A 32 -1.30 -8.95 1.57
CA SER A 32 -2.38 -8.00 1.91
C SER A 32 -3.77 -8.66 1.94
N ILE A 33 -3.97 -9.79 1.26
CA ILE A 33 -5.20 -10.59 1.30
C ILE A 33 -4.85 -12.02 1.67
N ILE A 34 -5.55 -12.56 2.69
CA ILE A 34 -5.45 -13.97 3.07
C ILE A 34 -6.75 -14.68 2.68
N VAL A 35 -6.65 -15.74 1.88
CA VAL A 35 -7.80 -16.54 1.43
C VAL A 35 -7.91 -17.80 2.27
N ASN A 36 -9.13 -18.10 2.72
CA ASN A 36 -9.46 -19.35 3.39
C ASN A 36 -10.45 -20.16 2.54
N PRO A 37 -9.98 -21.15 1.76
CA PRO A 37 -10.83 -21.90 0.84
C PRO A 37 -11.77 -22.88 1.54
N GLU A 38 -11.53 -23.25 2.81
CA GLU A 38 -12.38 -24.17 3.56
C GLU A 38 -13.75 -23.57 3.88
N THR A 39 -13.82 -22.25 4.00
CA THR A 39 -15.01 -21.48 4.40
C THR A 39 -15.46 -20.47 3.35
N ASP A 40 -14.83 -20.46 2.16
CA ASP A 40 -15.10 -19.52 1.07
C ASP A 40 -15.04 -18.05 1.50
N GLU A 41 -14.02 -17.69 2.28
CA GLU A 41 -13.82 -16.34 2.80
C GLU A 41 -12.41 -15.82 2.51
N PHE A 42 -12.26 -14.50 2.61
CA PHE A 42 -10.94 -13.85 2.59
C PHE A 42 -10.88 -12.70 3.59
N PHE A 43 -9.67 -12.46 4.09
CA PHE A 43 -9.37 -11.44 5.07
C PHE A 43 -8.54 -10.33 4.42
N LYS A 44 -8.99 -9.09 4.58
CA LYS A 44 -8.21 -7.90 4.23
C LYS A 44 -7.34 -7.53 5.42
N GLN A 45 -6.03 -7.72 5.28
CA GLN A 45 -5.07 -7.43 6.34
C GLN A 45 -4.88 -5.90 6.51
N PRO A 46 -4.32 -5.43 7.64
CA PRO A 46 -3.96 -4.02 7.81
C PRO A 46 -3.13 -3.45 6.64
N MET A 47 -2.23 -4.26 6.06
CA MET A 47 -1.44 -3.90 4.86
C MET A 47 -2.31 -3.51 3.66
N TYR A 48 -3.45 -4.18 3.44
CA TYR A 48 -4.38 -3.83 2.36
C TYR A 48 -4.86 -2.39 2.50
N TYR A 49 -5.24 -1.99 3.71
CA TYR A 49 -5.72 -0.64 3.98
C TYR A 49 -4.59 0.40 3.89
N ALA A 50 -3.39 0.07 4.39
CA ALA A 50 -2.22 0.93 4.27
C ALA A 50 -1.86 1.22 2.79
N ILE A 51 -1.83 0.20 1.93
CA ILE A 51 -1.61 0.35 0.49
C ILE A 51 -2.76 1.18 -0.13
N THR A 52 -4.01 0.94 0.30
CA THR A 52 -5.20 1.64 -0.20
C THR A 52 -5.15 3.16 0.06
N HIS A 53 -4.57 3.62 1.17
CA HIS A 53 -4.38 5.06 1.43
C HIS A 53 -3.55 5.77 0.34
N VAL A 54 -2.73 5.03 -0.39
CA VAL A 54 -1.96 5.54 -1.53
C VAL A 54 -2.67 5.19 -2.85
N SER A 55 -2.91 3.90 -3.11
CA SER A 55 -3.36 3.43 -4.44
C SER A 55 -4.73 3.92 -4.85
N LYS A 56 -5.63 4.19 -3.89
CA LYS A 56 -6.98 4.68 -4.18
C LYS A 56 -7.04 6.19 -4.46
N PHE A 57 -6.14 6.95 -3.84
CA PHE A 57 -6.22 8.42 -3.82
C PHE A 57 -5.13 9.10 -4.65
N ILE A 58 -4.08 8.38 -5.05
CA ILE A 58 -2.99 8.90 -5.88
C ILE A 58 -3.06 8.22 -7.26
N PRO A 59 -3.87 8.76 -8.21
CA PRO A 59 -3.96 8.19 -9.55
C PRO A 59 -2.66 8.39 -10.35
N ARG A 60 -2.50 7.59 -11.41
CA ARG A 60 -1.37 7.72 -12.35
C ARG A 60 -1.30 9.15 -12.90
N GLY A 61 -0.08 9.69 -12.96
CA GLY A 61 0.17 11.07 -13.41
C GLY A 61 0.12 12.12 -12.30
N SER A 62 -0.15 11.72 -11.06
CA SER A 62 0.00 12.61 -9.91
C SER A 62 1.47 13.03 -9.74
N VAL A 63 1.69 14.28 -9.34
CA VAL A 63 3.02 14.87 -9.16
C VAL A 63 3.25 15.14 -7.68
N ARG A 64 4.32 14.58 -7.12
CA ARG A 64 4.74 14.88 -5.74
C ARG A 64 5.17 16.35 -5.64
N VAL A 65 4.69 17.02 -4.61
CA VAL A 65 5.10 18.39 -4.28
C VAL A 65 5.82 18.43 -2.94
N ASP A 66 6.48 19.55 -2.67
CA ASP A 66 7.14 19.76 -1.39
C ASP A 66 6.11 19.95 -0.27
N LEU A 67 6.46 19.49 0.94
CA LEU A 67 5.59 19.54 2.11
C LEU A 67 6.43 19.80 3.35
N SER A 68 6.12 20.88 4.06
CA SER A 68 6.66 21.10 5.41
C SER A 68 5.85 20.29 6.42
N SER A 69 6.49 19.37 7.14
CA SER A 69 5.84 18.51 8.13
C SER A 69 6.66 18.37 9.41
N ASP A 70 6.01 17.94 10.48
CA ASP A 70 6.67 17.52 11.72
C ASP A 70 7.36 16.16 11.49
N GLU A 71 8.59 15.99 11.99
CA GLU A 71 9.35 14.74 11.83
C GLU A 71 8.69 13.53 12.52
N ARG A 72 7.77 13.77 13.46
CA ARG A 72 7.02 12.71 14.16
C ARG A 72 5.92 12.08 13.31
N VAL A 73 5.50 12.73 12.23
CA VAL A 73 4.43 12.24 11.35
C VAL A 73 4.99 12.14 9.93
N GLU A 74 5.17 10.90 9.46
CA GLU A 74 5.57 10.66 8.08
C GLU A 74 4.46 11.13 7.14
N SER A 75 4.84 11.91 6.13
CA SER A 75 3.85 12.52 5.24
C SER A 75 4.35 12.66 3.82
N VAL A 76 3.40 12.72 2.88
CA VAL A 76 3.65 13.01 1.47
C VAL A 76 2.46 13.77 0.90
N ALA A 77 2.73 14.79 0.09
CA ALA A 77 1.73 15.54 -0.66
C ALA A 77 1.91 15.34 -2.17
N VAL A 78 0.80 15.21 -2.88
CA VAL A 78 0.75 15.13 -4.33
C VAL A 78 -0.36 16.02 -4.89
N ILE A 79 -0.17 16.49 -6.12
CA ILE A 79 -1.22 17.10 -6.93
C ILE A 79 -1.67 16.06 -7.96
N THR A 80 -2.97 15.75 -8.01
CA THR A 80 -3.53 14.80 -8.98
C THR A 80 -3.69 15.45 -10.36
N PRO A 81 -3.88 14.66 -11.44
CA PRO A 81 -4.19 15.21 -12.77
C PRO A 81 -5.46 16.09 -12.81
N ASN A 82 -6.35 15.93 -11.83
CA ASN A 82 -7.57 16.74 -11.69
C ASN A 82 -7.34 18.01 -10.85
N HIS A 83 -6.09 18.34 -10.53
CA HIS A 83 -5.68 19.47 -9.68
C HIS A 83 -6.16 19.38 -8.22
N GLU A 84 -6.42 18.17 -7.72
CA GLU A 84 -6.72 17.96 -6.30
C GLU A 84 -5.42 17.79 -5.52
N ILE A 85 -5.39 18.28 -4.28
CA ILE A 85 -4.27 18.06 -3.35
C ILE A 85 -4.61 16.86 -2.47
N VAL A 86 -3.75 15.85 -2.49
CA VAL A 86 -3.87 14.65 -1.63
C VAL A 86 -2.67 14.61 -0.71
N ILE A 87 -2.93 14.47 0.59
CA ILE A 87 -1.91 14.33 1.63
C ILE A 87 -2.14 13.00 2.35
N VAL A 88 -1.11 12.16 2.40
CA VAL A 88 -1.11 10.94 3.20
C VAL A 88 -0.27 11.17 4.44
N LEU A 89 -0.82 10.87 5.61
CA LEU A 89 -0.19 11.03 6.92
C LEU A 89 -0.10 9.68 7.62
N LEU A 90 1.05 9.38 8.21
CA LEU A 90 1.31 8.18 8.99
C LEU A 90 1.92 8.58 10.34
N ASN A 91 1.18 8.32 11.41
CA ASN A 91 1.69 8.34 12.78
C ASN A 91 1.96 6.89 13.21
N ARG A 92 3.17 6.60 13.67
CA ARG A 92 3.63 5.24 13.98
C ARG A 92 3.48 4.89 15.45
#